data_AF-A0A920V9A5-F1
#
_entry.id   AF-A0A920V9A5-F1
#
_cell.length_a   1.000
_cell.length_b   1.000
_cell.length_c   1.000
_cell.angle_alpha   90.00
_cell.angle_beta   90.00
_cell.angle_gamma   90.00
#
_symmetry.space_group_name_H-M   'P 1'
#
loop_
_entity.id
_entity.type
_entity.pdbx_description
1 polymer ?
#
loop_
_entity_poly.entity_id
_entity_poly.type
_entity_poly.pdbx_seq_one_letter_code
_entity_poly.pdbx_strand_id
1 'polypeptide(L)'
;MMFKQILSYKEILDLSIKKTNLSETFSANKLSRVSELLGDSSSDQSNVVEVDCLLLQNEALLPVLKGNIGLNLGLSCQRCLGN
;
A
#
# COMPACT_ATOMS: atom_id res chain seq x y z
N MET A 1 0.53 8.72 -9.83
CA MET A 1 -0.34 7.98 -10.77
C MET A 1 -1.15 7.04 -9.88
N MET A 2 -2.48 7.20 -9.78
CA MET A 2 -3.29 6.47 -8.81
C MET A 2 -3.69 5.11 -9.40
N PHE A 3 -3.28 4.00 -8.79
CA PHE A 3 -3.75 2.65 -9.13
C PHE A 3 -5.27 2.54 -8.86
N LYS A 4 -6.08 3.02 -9.80
CA LYS A 4 -7.54 2.80 -9.84
C LYS A 4 -7.92 2.00 -11.10
N GLN A 5 -7.05 1.07 -11.50
CA GLN A 5 -7.38 0.09 -12.54
C GLN A 5 -8.00 -1.13 -11.87
N ILE A 6 -9.29 -1.34 -12.11
CA ILE A 6 -9.93 -2.63 -11.85
C ILE A 6 -9.43 -3.57 -12.94
N LEU A 7 -8.58 -4.53 -12.58
CA LEU A 7 -8.09 -5.53 -13.51
C LEU A 7 -9.15 -6.64 -13.65
N SER A 8 -9.44 -7.03 -14.89
CA SER A 8 -10.23 -8.23 -15.17
C SER A 8 -9.44 -9.49 -14.76
N TYR A 9 -10.15 -10.59 -14.54
CA TYR A 9 -9.51 -11.88 -14.19
C TYR A 9 -8.46 -12.30 -15.23
N LYS A 10 -8.72 -12.06 -16.52
CA LYS A 10 -7.78 -12.38 -17.60
C LYS A 10 -6.49 -11.56 -17.49
N GLU A 11 -6.61 -10.27 -17.22
CA GLU A 11 -5.44 -9.40 -17.02
C GLU A 11 -4.64 -9.82 -15.79
N ILE A 12 -5.31 -10.18 -14.70
CA ILE A 12 -4.64 -10.72 -13.49
C ILE A 12 -3.90 -12.02 -13.84
N LEU A 13 -4.51 -12.91 -14.62
CA LEU A 13 -3.87 -14.16 -15.05
C LEU A 13 -2.62 -13.88 -15.90
N ASP A 14 -2.73 -13.01 -16.91
CA ASP A 14 -1.64 -12.65 -17.81
C ASP A 14 -0.46 -12.01 -17.05
N LEU A 15 -0.75 -11.14 -16.08
CA LEU A 15 0.25 -10.51 -15.23
C LEU A 15 0.89 -11.49 -14.23
N SER A 16 0.12 -12.49 -13.76
CA SER A 16 0.61 -13.56 -12.88
C SER A 16 1.59 -14.48 -13.61
N ILE A 17 1.30 -14.82 -14.88
CA ILE A 17 2.21 -15.59 -15.75
C ILE A 17 3.54 -14.84 -15.92
N LYS A 18 3.47 -13.51 -16.06
CA LYS A 18 4.64 -12.64 -16.22
C LYS A 18 5.41 -12.38 -14.93
N LYS A 19 4.93 -12.85 -13.76
CA LYS A 19 5.51 -12.58 -12.43
C LYS A 19 5.71 -11.08 -12.21
N THR A 20 4.62 -10.33 -12.34
CA THR A 20 4.66 -8.87 -12.35
C THR A 20 4.86 -8.31 -10.95
N ASN A 21 5.84 -7.42 -10.78
CA ASN A 21 6.00 -6.61 -9.57
C ASN A 21 5.08 -5.38 -9.64
N LEU A 22 4.41 -5.11 -8.53
CA LEU A 22 3.52 -4.00 -8.28
C LEU A 22 4.03 -3.29 -7.02
N SER A 23 4.91 -2.32 -7.23
CA SER A 23 5.49 -1.53 -6.14
C SER A 23 5.00 -0.09 -6.26
N GLU A 24 4.39 0.44 -5.20
CA GLU A 24 3.91 1.82 -5.15
C GLU A 24 4.17 2.41 -3.76
N THR A 25 4.70 3.63 -3.75
CA THR A 25 4.80 4.46 -2.54
C THR A 25 3.83 5.63 -2.67
N PHE A 26 2.98 5.81 -1.68
CA PHE A 26 2.05 6.93 -1.66
C PHE A 26 1.91 7.54 -0.26
N SER A 27 1.55 8.82 -0.22
CA SER A 27 1.31 9.53 1.04
C SER A 27 0.14 8.90 1.79
N ALA A 28 0.34 8.63 3.09
CA ALA A 28 -0.68 8.11 3.98
C ALA A 28 -1.89 9.06 4.12
N ASN A 29 -1.71 10.35 3.81
CA ASN A 29 -2.79 11.34 3.75
C ASN A 29 -3.90 11.00 2.74
N LYS A 30 -3.60 10.15 1.75
CA LYS A 30 -4.61 9.67 0.78
C LYS A 30 -5.58 8.66 1.38
N LEU A 31 -5.27 8.08 2.55
CA LEU A 31 -6.12 7.14 3.26
C LEU A 31 -6.86 7.89 4.36
N SER A 32 -8.15 8.19 4.12
CA SER A 32 -8.96 9.05 5.02
C SER A 32 -8.96 8.63 6.49
N ARG A 33 -8.97 7.32 6.76
CA ARG A 33 -8.92 6.80 8.15
C ARG A 33 -7.55 6.94 8.80
N VAL A 34 -6.49 6.96 8.00
CA VAL A 34 -5.12 7.10 8.50
C VAL A 34 -4.79 8.57 8.69
N SER A 35 -5.27 9.45 7.80
CA SER A 35 -5.00 10.89 7.85
C SER A 35 -5.43 11.55 9.17
N GLU A 36 -6.52 11.08 9.78
CA GLU A 36 -7.00 11.59 11.08
C GLU A 36 -6.08 11.27 12.27
N LEU A 37 -5.15 10.31 12.10
CA LEU A 37 -4.24 9.83 13.14
C LEU A 37 -2.81 10.39 12.99
N LEU A 38 -2.53 11.05 11.86
CA LEU A 38 -1.21 11.60 11.58
C LEU A 38 -1.00 12.87 12.42
N GLY A 39 0.21 13.08 12.90
CA GLY A 39 0.59 14.34 13.52
C GLY A 39 0.81 15.45 12.50
N ASP A 40 0.72 16.70 12.96
CA ASP A 40 1.09 17.91 12.22
C ASP A 40 2.62 17.94 11.99
N SER A 41 3.14 16.98 11.25
CA SER A 41 4.50 17.03 10.75
C SER A 41 4.47 17.84 9.46
N SER A 42 5.00 19.06 9.50
CA SER A 42 5.19 19.99 8.37
C SER A 42 6.11 19.46 7.26
N SER A 43 6.38 18.15 7.22
CA SER A 43 7.13 17.47 6.19
C SER A 43 6.28 16.34 5.60
N ASP A 44 5.74 16.59 4.40
CA ASP A 44 4.96 15.66 3.57
C ASP A 44 5.69 14.34 3.24
N GLN A 45 6.96 14.19 3.63
CA GLN A 45 7.79 13.02 3.37
C GLN A 45 7.87 12.01 4.52
N SER A 46 7.30 12.31 5.70
CA SER A 46 7.40 11.40 6.86
C SER A 46 6.31 10.32 6.88
N ASN A 47 5.12 10.62 6.33
CA ASN A 47 3.94 9.76 6.40
C ASN A 47 3.68 9.04 5.07
N VAL A 48 4.30 7.89 4.89
CA VAL A 48 4.23 7.12 3.64
C VAL A 48 3.77 5.68 3.87
N VAL A 49 3.04 5.18 2.87
CA VAL A 49 2.69 3.77 2.72
C VAL A 49 3.48 3.24 1.53
N GLU A 50 4.24 2.20 1.78
CA GLU A 50 5.01 1.47 0.78
C GLU A 50 4.34 0.12 0.58
N VAL A 51 3.91 -0.16 -0.64
CA VAL A 51 3.35 -1.45 -1.02
C VAL A 51 4.33 -2.08 -1.98
N ASP A 52 4.81 -3.29 -1.65
CA ASP A 52 5.60 -4.10 -2.55
C ASP A 52 4.93 -5.46 -2.72
N CYS A 53 4.35 -5.67 -3.90
CA CYS A 53 3.57 -6.85 -4.23
C CYS A 53 4.12 -7.54 -5.48
N LEU A 54 4.11 -8.85 -5.47
CA LEU A 54 4.38 -9.72 -6.60
C LEU A 54 3.10 -10.48 -6.94
N LEU A 55 2.66 -10.35 -8.19
CA LEU A 55 1.58 -11.14 -8.75
C LEU A 55 2.16 -12.33 -9.51
N LEU A 56 1.83 -13.55 -9.07
CA LEU A 56 2.42 -14.81 -9.57
C LEU A 56 1.37 -15.92 -9.65
N GLN A 57 1.71 -17.05 -10.27
CA GLN A 57 0.90 -18.26 -10.21
C GLN A 57 1.37 -19.22 -9.12
N ASN A 58 0.45 -19.80 -8.37
CA ASN A 58 0.75 -20.91 -7.47
C ASN A 58 0.93 -22.24 -8.24
N GLU A 59 1.18 -23.33 -7.52
CA GLU A 59 1.35 -24.68 -8.09
C GLU A 59 0.09 -25.19 -8.83
N ALA A 60 -1.09 -24.64 -8.52
CA ALA A 60 -2.35 -24.93 -9.20
C ALA A 60 -2.63 -23.98 -10.39
N LEU A 61 -1.64 -23.19 -10.82
CA LEU A 61 -1.75 -22.19 -11.90
C LEU A 61 -2.76 -21.06 -11.66
N LEU A 62 -3.18 -20.89 -10.40
CA LEU A 62 -4.09 -19.82 -10.01
C LEU A 62 -3.31 -18.54 -9.70
N PRO A 63 -3.84 -17.37 -10.05
CA PRO A 63 -3.22 -16.09 -9.73
C PRO A 63 -3.20 -15.88 -8.21
N VAL A 64 -2.04 -15.48 -7.69
CA VAL A 64 -1.80 -15.18 -6.28
C VAL A 64 -1.04 -13.88 -6.18
N LEU A 65 -1.52 -12.99 -5.30
CA LEU A 65 -0.82 -11.78 -4.89
C LEU A 65 -0.06 -12.08 -3.59
N LYS A 66 1.26 -11.91 -3.59
CA LYS A 66 2.09 -11.95 -2.39
C LYS A 66 2.77 -10.62 -2.23
N GLY A 67 2.91 -10.10 -1.03
CA GLY A 67 3.57 -8.83 -0.85
C GLY A 67 3.66 -8.40 0.60
N ASN A 68 4.35 -7.29 0.80
CA ASN A 68 4.49 -6.63 2.09
C ASN A 68 3.94 -5.21 1.98
N ILE A 69 3.38 -4.74 3.09
CA ILE A 69 2.96 -3.36 3.25
C ILE A 69 3.82 -2.77 4.36
N GLY A 70 4.67 -1.81 4.01
CA GLY A 70 5.47 -0.99 4.92
C GLY A 70 4.74 0.29 5.27
N LEU A 71 4.74 0.66 6.55
CA LEU A 71 4.12 1.89 7.04
C LEU A 71 5.17 2.70 7.79
N ASN A 72 5.38 3.94 7.35
CA ASN A 72 6.13 4.93 8.11
C ASN A 72 5.17 6.07 8.46
N LEU A 73 4.77 6.15 9.73
CA LEU A 73 3.73 7.07 10.20
C LEU A 73 4.20 7.77 11.48
N GLY A 74 4.22 9.10 11.43
CA GLY A 74 4.29 9.96 12.60
C GLY A 74 2.89 10.14 13.18
N LEU A 75 2.58 9.40 14.25
CA LEU A 75 1.26 9.43 14.88
C LEU A 75 1.18 10.55 15.91
N SER A 76 0.07 11.29 15.92
CA SER A 76 -0.25 12.18 17.03
C SER A 76 -0.95 11.41 18.14
N CYS A 77 -0.54 11.68 19.37
CA CYS A 77 -1.17 11.09 20.52
C CYS A 77 -2.46 11.86 20.86
N GLN A 78 -3.62 11.26 20.61
CA GLN A 78 -4.91 11.92 20.89
C GLN A 78 -5.23 12.00 22.40
N ARG A 79 -4.65 11.11 23.22
CA ARG A 79 -4.76 11.11 24.69
C ARG A 79 -3.46 10.63 25.32
N CYS A 80 -2.45 11.48 25.31
CA CYS A 80 -1.24 11.22 26.09
C CYS A 80 -1.49 11.61 27.55
N LEU A 81 -1.20 10.69 28.47
CA LEU A 81 -1.24 10.95 29.90
C LEU A 81 -0.05 11.84 30.29
N GLY A 82 -0.23 13.16 30.14
CA GLY A 82 0.67 14.20 30.64
C GLY A 82 1.81 14.61 29.69
N ASN A 83 2.23 15.88 29.85
CA ASN A 83 3.51 16.40 29.34
C ASN A 83 4.66 15.91 30.22
#